data_AF-A0AA42HMH1-F1
#
_entry.id   AF-A0AA42HMH1-F1
#
_cell.length_a   1.000
_cell.length_b   1.000
_cell.length_c   1.000
_cell.angle_alpha   90.00
_cell.angle_beta   90.00
_cell.angle_gamma   90.00
#
_symmetry.space_group_name_H-M   'P 1'
#
loop_
_entity.id
_entity.type
_entity.pdbx_description
1 polymer ?
#
loop_
_entity_poly.entity_id
_entity_poly.type
_entity_poly.pdbx_seq_one_letter_code
_entity_poly.pdbx_strand_id
1 'polypeptide(L)' 'MIVTIQHLHSVPTWNGRQGFCHRQAREFFAEHDLDWLDFVQNGIAEELLIATGDALAIYVVEHARECGDGN' A
#
# COMPACT_ATOMS: atom_id res chain seq x y z
N MET A 1 -5.61 -10.38 -4.03
CA MET A 1 -6.15 -9.57 -2.92
C MET A 1 -6.19 -8.11 -3.34
N ILE A 2 -7.20 -7.36 -2.89
CA ILE A 2 -7.26 -5.90 -3.07
C ILE A 2 -6.57 -5.25 -1.87
N VAL A 3 -5.50 -4.51 -2.12
CA VAL A 3 -4.86 -3.66 -1.12
C VAL A 3 -5.59 -2.32 -1.11
N THR A 4 -6.01 -1.87 0.07
CA THR A 4 -6.70 -0.59 0.25
C THR A 4 -5.89 0.34 1.15
N ILE A 5 -6.35 1.59 1.25
CA ILE A 5 -5.71 2.59 2.11
C ILE A 5 -5.67 2.19 3.60
N GLN A 6 -6.60 1.35 4.07
CA GLN A 6 -6.57 0.85 5.44
C GLN A 6 -5.33 -0.01 5.71
N HIS A 7 -4.94 -0.86 4.76
CA HIS A 7 -3.71 -1.66 4.89
C HIS A 7 -2.47 -0.76 4.89
N LEU A 8 -2.47 0.29 4.05
CA LEU A 8 -1.39 1.27 3.97
C LEU A 8 -1.28 2.14 5.25
N HIS A 9 -2.36 2.36 5.97
CA HIS A 9 -2.35 3.05 7.27
C HIS A 9 -1.97 2.12 8.43
N SER A 10 -2.26 0.82 8.29
CA SER A 10 -1.94 -0.19 9.30
C SER A 10 -0.48 -0.66 9.23
N VAL A 11 0.15 -0.57 8.05
CA VAL A 11 1.52 -1.04 7.84
C VAL A 11 2.52 -0.31 8.76
N PRO A 12 3.33 -1.04 9.55
CA PRO A 12 4.34 -0.41 10.39
C PRO A 12 5.51 0.08 9.52
N THR A 13 5.78 1.38 9.51
CA THR A 13 6.96 1.88 8.77
C THR A 13 8.24 1.64 9.56
N TRP A 14 9.35 1.43 8.85
CA TRP A 14 10.69 1.18 9.41
C TRP A 14 11.16 2.26 10.40
N ASN A 15 10.57 3.46 10.34
CA ASN A 15 10.93 4.58 11.19
C ASN A 15 10.14 4.64 12.53
N GLY A 16 9.48 3.55 12.92
CA GLY A 16 8.71 3.45 14.18
C GLY A 16 7.37 4.21 14.17
N ARG A 17 6.96 4.74 13.00
CA ARG A 17 5.63 5.33 12.81
C ARG A 17 4.71 4.28 12.19
N GLN A 18 3.55 4.05 12.80
CA GLN A 18 2.49 3.27 12.15
C GLN A 18 1.91 4.09 11.00
N GLY A 19 1.80 3.45 9.83
CA GLY A 19 1.12 3.99 8.66
C GLY A 19 2.02 4.78 7.73
N PHE A 20 1.91 4.45 6.45
CA PHE A 20 2.47 5.29 5.39
C PHE A 20 1.66 6.59 5.34
N CYS A 21 2.33 7.73 5.50
CA CYS A 21 1.66 9.03 5.39
C CYS A 21 1.18 9.25 3.94
N HIS A 22 -0.03 9.80 3.77
CA HIS A 22 -0.62 10.11 2.46
C HIS A 22 0.34 10.84 1.50
N ARG A 23 1.26 11.65 2.04
CA ARG A 23 2.27 12.36 1.25
C ARG A 23 3.22 11.40 0.54
N GLN A 24 3.83 10.50 1.30
CA GLN A 24 4.81 9.53 0.81
C GLN A 24 4.14 8.51 -0.13
N ALA A 25 2.90 8.12 0.20
CA ALA A 25 2.09 7.30 -0.68
C ALA A 25 1.83 8.01 -2.01
N ARG A 26 1.39 9.27 -1.97
CA ARG A 26 1.10 10.03 -3.19
C ARG A 26 2.34 10.24 -4.06
N GLU A 27 3.51 10.46 -3.46
CA GLU A 27 4.80 10.57 -4.18
C GLU A 27 5.12 9.25 -4.90
N PHE A 28 5.05 8.12 -4.19
CA PHE A 28 5.25 6.79 -4.76
C PHE A 28 4.29 6.52 -5.93
N PHE A 29 2.99 6.73 -5.74
CA PHE A 29 2.00 6.50 -6.79
C PHE A 29 2.23 7.40 -8.02
N ALA A 30 2.66 8.65 -7.82
CA ALA A 30 3.00 9.55 -8.92
C ALA A 30 4.28 9.13 -9.67
N GLU A 31 5.28 8.58 -8.99
CA GLU A 31 6.51 8.05 -9.62
C GLU A 31 6.26 6.78 -10.43
N HIS A 32 5.25 6.00 -10.06
CA HIS A 32 4.91 4.72 -10.68
C HIS A 32 3.75 4.79 -11.69
N ASP A 33 3.25 5.98 -12.02
CA ASP A 33 2.09 6.20 -12.90
C ASP A 33 0.83 5.42 -12.42
N LEU A 34 0.65 5.35 -11.10
CA LEU A 34 -0.48 4.69 -10.46
C LEU A 34 -1.51 5.71 -9.99
N ASP A 35 -2.79 5.43 -10.24
CA ASP A 35 -3.90 6.30 -9.82
C ASP A 35 -4.15 6.21 -8.31
N TRP A 36 -3.63 7.19 -7.57
CA TRP A 36 -3.88 7.34 -6.14
C TRP A 36 -5.38 7.46 -5.80
N LEU A 37 -6.14 8.20 -6.61
CA LEU A 37 -7.58 8.39 -6.42
C LEU A 37 -8.38 7.10 -6.60
N ASP A 38 -7.97 6.26 -7.55
CA ASP A 38 -8.58 4.95 -7.76
C ASP A 38 -8.22 4.00 -6.61
N PHE A 39 -6.95 4.00 -6.17
CA PHE A 39 -6.51 3.24 -5.01
C PHE A 39 -7.27 3.59 -3.71
N VAL A 40 -7.55 4.86 -3.45
CA VAL A 40 -8.30 5.27 -2.25
C VAL A 40 -9.76 4.81 -2.30
N GLN A 41 -10.37 4.80 -3.48
CA GLN A 41 -11.79 4.49 -3.65
C GLN A 41 -12.07 2.99 -3.86
N ASN A 42 -11.30 2.35 -4.73
CA ASN A 42 -11.48 0.94 -5.14
C ASN A 42 -10.40 0.01 -4.55
N GLY A 43 -9.25 0.55 -4.15
CA GLY A 43 -8.05 -0.25 -3.86
C GLY A 43 -7.33 -0.68 -5.14
N ILE A 44 -6.17 -1.31 -4.99
CA ILE A 44 -5.38 -1.84 -6.12
C ILE A 44 -5.07 -3.31 -5.91
N ALA A 45 -4.92 -4.05 -7.01
CA ALA A 45 -4.49 -5.44 -6.95
C ALA A 45 -3.06 -5.54 -6.40
N GLU A 46 -2.83 -6.52 -5.52
CA GLU A 46 -1.48 -6.84 -5.02
C GLU A 46 -0.46 -7.07 -6.16
N GLU A 47 -0.90 -7.63 -7.28
CA GLU A 47 -0.05 -7.91 -8.43
C GLU A 47 0.51 -6.63 -9.07
N LEU A 48 -0.25 -5.53 -9.06
CA LEU A 48 0.22 -4.23 -9.57
C LEU A 48 1.24 -3.59 -8.61
N LEU A 49 1.07 -3.79 -7.31
CA LEU A 49 2.03 -3.40 -6.28
C LEU A 49 3.32 -4.25 -6.36
N ILE A 50 3.22 -5.55 -6.65
CA ILE A 50 4.41 -6.39 -6.85
C ILE A 50 5.08 -6.05 -8.18
N ALA A 51 4.32 -5.71 -9.21
CA ALA A 51 4.84 -5.33 -10.53
C ALA A 51 5.63 -4.01 -10.52
N THR A 52 5.34 -3.10 -9.58
CA THR A 52 6.16 -1.89 -9.37
C THR A 52 7.56 -2.21 -8.84
N GLY A 53 7.77 -3.40 -8.27
CA GLY A 53 9.09 -3.90 -7.86
C GLY A 53 9.68 -3.22 -6.64
N ASP A 54 8.89 -2.40 -5.95
CA ASP A 54 9.35 -1.64 -4.81
C ASP A 54 9.29 -2.46 -3.52
N ALA A 55 10.34 -2.36 -2.71
CA ALA A 55 10.42 -3.07 -1.42
C ALA A 55 9.27 -2.66 -0.48
N LEU A 56 8.81 -1.40 -0.56
CA LEU A 56 7.67 -0.92 0.20
C LEU A 56 6.35 -1.54 -0.28
N ALA A 57 6.17 -1.63 -1.59
CA ALA A 57 4.94 -2.19 -2.17
C ALA A 57 4.79 -3.66 -1.79
N ILE A 58 5.88 -4.43 -1.85
CA ILE A 58 5.92 -5.82 -1.39
C ILE A 58 5.61 -5.91 0.11
N TYR A 59 6.20 -5.03 0.92
CA TYR A 59 5.95 -5.00 2.36
C TYR A 59 4.50 -4.66 2.72
N VAL A 60 3.88 -3.72 2.00
CA VAL A 60 2.46 -3.37 2.14
C VAL A 60 1.56 -4.54 1.74
N VAL A 61 1.88 -5.26 0.66
CA VAL A 61 1.13 -6.45 0.23
C VAL A 61 1.22 -7.56 1.28
N GLU A 62 2.40 -7.79 1.83
CA GLU A 62 2.61 -8.80 2.88
C GLU A 62 1.84 -8.44 4.16
N HIS A 63 1.87 -7.17 4.58
CA HIS A 63 1.07 -6.69 5.70
C HIS A 63 -0.44 -6.76 5.43
N ALA A 64 -0.87 -6.41 4.22
CA ALA A 64 -2.26 -6.53 3.80
C ALA A 64 -2.74 -7.99 3.86
N ARG A 65 -1.86 -8.93 3.50
CA ARG A 65 -2.14 -10.37 3.58
C ARG A 65 -2.30 -10.84 5.02
N GLU A 66 -1.43 -10.40 5.93
CA GLU A 66 -1.52 -10.71 7.36
C GLU A 66 -2.74 -10.04 8.02
N CYS A 67 -3.07 -8.81 7.63
CA CYS A 67 -4.20 -8.06 8.20
C CYS A 67 -5.55 -8.50 7.61
N GLY A 68 -5.57 -9.03 6.39
CA GLY A 68 -6.77 -9.42 5.64
C GLY A 68 -7.39 -10.77 6.02
N ASP A 69 -6.84 -11.48 7.01
CA ASP A 69 -7.39 -12.75 7.51
C ASP A 69 -7.95 -12.64 8.95
N GLY A 70 -8.04 -11.43 9.52
CA GLY A 70 -8.42 -11.25 10.92
C GLY A 70 -9.26 -10.01 11.20
N ASN A 71 -10.54 -10.03 10.82
CA ASN A 71 -11.71 -9.61 11.64
C ASN A 71 -12.97 -9.38 10.80
#